data_AF-A0A7C3UVQ0-F1
#
_entry.id   AF-A0A7C3UVQ0-F1
#
_cell.length_a   1.000
_cell.length_b   1.000
_cell.length_c   1.000
_cell.angle_alpha   90.00
_cell.angle_beta   90.00
_cell.angle_gamma   90.00
#
_symmetry.space_group_name_H-M   'P 1'
#
loop_
_entity.id
_entity.type
_entity.pdbx_description
1 polymer ?
#
loop_
_entity_poly.entity_id
_entity_poly.type
_entity_poly.pdbx_seq_one_letter_code
_entity_poly.pdbx_strand_id
1 'polypeptide(L)'
;GDRLGGALRYIPRYRLPREVLDATIDNVVRIGSIRVEKGVKIEGDVLSRLEEEGFKAIFIATGTPQPRPLTLGTTPVDWQGVENVEYGLHFLAKAAEGALPQDHFRGRRIIVIGGGNVAFDVGRTAARLGGQVAVVCLETWDKGSRDGIPADEEEIEGAEQEGVRIVYSRGVRKIVAIDGKFKKIECPRCVSVFDEKGFNPKFDLSDVIEIEGDVLLISIGQMWDRSLLQKAGLFDETGRLAVNPLTRQSLRRKNVFIGGDVRRIGFMVDAMADGREAADFIDRYLRGVSLAKWRVMYEGSAIPRRRSFKPQPQPKWRRPEERMNFEEFEVGFSLDEAIREARRCLECGPCISCKACVAVNIQPELPAVKVDEELCSGCGICVTACNYGTADLREVPVYFEGREVGVKKVSYTDPLLCKACGMCVAACPSGAREITPDISAQAQQIEEGPGIVCFVCQFGWAYAAEKIAFQNVKMIIPVVCIGRVDASDILMAFAKGSDGVMLFACGHGDCHFQDGDEEARKRVLMLQRVLEDFGYEKERVEIVAAIDPEGERMQGLINAFADRLRALGPAKR
;
A
#
# COMPACT_ATOMS: atom_id res chain seq x y z
N GLY A 1 10.80 21.39 19.92
CA GLY A 1 11.20 21.89 18.59
C GLY A 1 10.28 23.01 18.15
N ASP A 2 10.71 23.77 17.16
CA ASP A 2 9.94 24.83 16.47
C ASP A 2 9.01 24.27 15.37
N ARG A 3 9.18 23.00 14.99
CA ARG A 3 8.44 22.29 13.94
C ARG A 3 7.91 20.93 14.39
N LEU A 4 6.82 20.49 13.75
CA LEU A 4 6.24 19.15 13.91
C LEU A 4 6.93 18.14 12.98
N GLY A 5 6.72 16.84 13.22
CA GLY A 5 7.21 15.75 12.36
C GLY A 5 8.27 14.85 12.99
N GLY A 6 8.84 15.24 14.14
CA GLY A 6 9.74 14.40 14.93
C GLY A 6 10.92 13.86 14.10
N ALA A 7 11.22 12.57 14.25
CA ALA A 7 12.35 11.91 13.58
C ALA A 7 12.26 11.93 12.04
N LEU A 8 11.07 12.12 11.45
CA LEU A 8 10.91 12.26 9.99
C LEU A 8 11.65 13.49 9.44
N ARG A 9 11.90 14.50 10.29
CA ARG A 9 12.71 15.66 9.92
C ARG A 9 14.20 15.35 9.81
N TYR A 10 14.66 14.20 10.30
CA TYR A 10 16.04 13.76 10.13
C TYR A 10 16.24 12.92 8.86
N ILE A 11 15.16 12.38 8.28
CA ILE A 11 15.22 11.70 7.00
C ILE A 11 15.66 12.71 5.93
N PRO A 12 16.67 12.39 5.10
CA PRO A 12 17.16 13.30 4.07
C PRO A 12 16.08 13.71 3.06
N ARG A 13 16.16 14.95 2.55
CA ARG A 13 15.16 15.53 1.64
C ARG A 13 14.98 14.72 0.35
N TYR A 14 16.05 14.11 -0.16
CA TYR A 14 16.01 13.28 -1.37
C TYR A 14 15.21 11.97 -1.20
N ARG A 15 14.91 11.57 0.04
CA ARG A 15 14.01 10.44 0.38
C ARG A 15 12.64 10.90 0.86
N LEU A 16 12.60 11.98 1.63
CA LEU A 16 11.35 12.53 2.17
C LEU A 16 11.30 14.05 1.93
N PRO A 17 10.67 14.48 0.82
CA PRO A 17 10.51 15.89 0.50
C PRO A 17 9.79 16.64 1.63
N ARG A 18 10.29 17.83 1.96
CA ARG A 18 9.79 18.60 3.11
C ARG A 18 8.39 19.12 2.88
N GLU A 19 8.08 19.47 1.63
CA GLU A 19 6.79 20.01 1.22
C GLU A 19 5.68 18.96 1.42
N VAL A 20 5.99 17.69 1.11
CA VAL A 20 5.08 16.55 1.31
C VAL A 20 4.83 16.30 2.80
N LEU A 21 5.88 16.31 3.62
CA LEU A 21 5.77 16.15 5.07
C LEU A 21 4.96 17.29 5.70
N ASP A 22 5.24 18.53 5.34
CA ASP A 22 4.54 19.73 5.82
C ASP A 22 3.07 19.69 5.45
N ALA A 23 2.75 19.48 4.16
CA ALA A 23 1.37 19.39 3.69
C ALA A 23 0.59 18.26 4.39
N THR A 24 1.24 17.11 4.62
CA THR A 24 0.61 15.97 5.32
C THR A 24 0.28 16.32 6.78
N ILE A 25 1.24 16.89 7.51
CA ILE A 25 1.04 17.29 8.91
C ILE A 25 -0.03 18.37 9.03
N ASP A 26 0.03 19.40 8.19
CA ASP A 26 -0.92 20.51 8.21
C ASP A 26 -2.34 20.03 7.92
N ASN A 27 -2.50 19.09 6.98
CA ASN A 27 -3.78 18.45 6.71
C ASN A 27 -4.30 17.68 7.93
N VAL A 28 -3.47 16.91 8.62
CA VAL A 28 -3.86 16.16 9.82
C VAL A 28 -4.28 17.11 10.95
N VAL A 29 -3.50 18.16 11.20
CA VAL A 29 -3.80 19.19 12.22
C VAL A 29 -5.13 19.88 11.91
N ARG A 30 -5.34 20.27 10.64
CA ARG A 30 -6.57 20.93 10.19
C ARG A 30 -7.79 20.02 10.29
N ILE A 31 -7.72 18.81 9.73
CA ILE A 31 -8.83 17.84 9.71
C ILE A 31 -9.20 17.43 11.14
N GLY A 32 -8.19 17.17 11.97
CA GLY A 32 -8.37 16.80 13.37
C GLY A 32 -8.71 17.97 14.30
N SER A 33 -8.72 19.22 13.79
CA SER A 33 -8.88 20.43 14.60
C SER A 33 -7.95 20.45 15.84
N ILE A 34 -6.69 20.07 15.63
CA ILE A 34 -5.71 19.86 16.70
C ILE A 34 -5.08 21.20 17.11
N ARG A 35 -5.13 21.54 18.40
CA ARG A 35 -4.35 22.65 18.96
C ARG A 35 -2.90 22.23 19.14
N VAL A 36 -1.96 22.99 18.57
CA VAL A 36 -0.53 22.69 18.63
C VAL A 36 0.22 23.81 19.33
N GLU A 37 0.99 23.45 20.35
CA GLU A 37 1.94 24.35 21.02
C GLU A 37 3.38 23.91 20.72
N LYS A 38 4.16 24.83 20.15
CA LYS A 38 5.54 24.60 19.71
C LYS A 38 6.52 25.32 20.63
N GLY A 39 7.79 24.90 20.63
CA GLY A 39 8.81 25.50 21.51
C GLY A 39 8.66 25.16 22.99
N VAL A 40 7.69 24.31 23.35
CA VAL A 40 7.49 23.86 24.74
C VAL A 40 8.57 22.84 25.11
N LYS A 41 9.34 23.15 26.15
CA LYS A 41 10.30 22.20 26.73
C LYS A 41 9.58 21.37 27.79
N ILE A 42 9.67 20.05 27.67
CA ILE A 42 9.09 19.11 28.64
C ILE A 42 10.14 18.87 29.72
N GLU A 43 9.97 19.51 30.88
CA GLU A 43 10.84 19.39 32.04
C GLU A 43 10.02 19.19 33.31
N GLY A 44 10.65 18.63 34.35
CA GLY A 44 9.99 18.40 35.65
C GLY A 44 8.90 17.32 35.58
N ASP A 45 7.91 17.42 36.48
CA ASP A 45 6.73 16.55 36.47
C ASP A 45 5.64 17.15 35.57
N VAL A 46 5.86 17.07 34.26
CA VAL A 46 4.94 17.59 33.24
C VAL A 46 3.54 16.96 33.32
N LEU A 47 3.45 15.70 33.76
CA LEU A 47 2.18 14.97 33.76
C LEU A 47 1.23 15.55 34.80
N SER A 48 1.73 15.80 36.00
CA SER A 48 0.94 16.42 37.07
C SER A 48 0.50 17.84 36.70
N ARG A 49 1.35 18.63 36.01
CA ARG A 49 0.96 19.94 35.48
C ARG A 49 -0.18 19.85 34.45
N LEU A 50 -0.11 18.91 33.51
CA LEU A 50 -1.19 18.69 32.53
C LEU A 50 -2.49 18.23 33.23
N GLU A 51 -2.39 17.42 34.29
CA GLU A 51 -3.54 17.04 35.10
C GLU A 51 -4.17 18.27 35.80
N GLU A 52 -3.36 19.17 36.35
CA GLU A 52 -3.79 20.43 36.97
C GLU A 52 -4.44 21.39 35.96
N GLU A 53 -3.95 21.42 34.71
CA GLU A 53 -4.56 22.16 33.59
C GLU A 53 -5.89 21.54 33.11
N GLY A 54 -6.28 20.38 33.65
CA GLY A 54 -7.57 19.74 33.43
C GLY A 54 -7.58 18.66 32.35
N PHE A 55 -6.43 18.28 31.79
CA PHE A 55 -6.35 17.20 30.80
C PHE A 55 -6.72 15.85 31.44
N LYS A 56 -7.64 15.12 30.80
CA LYS A 56 -8.20 13.86 31.33
C LYS A 56 -7.43 12.61 30.92
N ALA A 57 -6.70 12.67 29.82
CA ALA A 57 -5.83 11.60 29.34
C ALA A 57 -4.59 12.21 28.67
N ILE A 58 -3.45 11.54 28.79
CA ILE A 58 -2.17 12.00 28.28
C ILE A 58 -1.54 10.88 27.44
N PHE A 59 -1.13 11.19 26.22
CA PHE A 59 -0.40 10.27 25.34
C PHE A 59 1.06 10.74 25.19
N ILE A 60 2.01 9.86 25.49
CA ILE A 60 3.45 10.13 25.42
C ILE A 60 4.01 9.47 24.17
N ALA A 61 4.45 10.31 23.23
CA ALA A 61 5.10 9.92 21.98
C ALA A 61 6.37 10.77 21.73
N THR A 62 7.20 10.91 22.76
CA THR A 62 8.43 11.73 22.73
C THR A 62 9.56 11.13 21.88
N GLY A 63 9.41 9.87 21.46
CA GLY A 63 10.42 9.15 20.69
C GLY A 63 11.71 8.89 21.49
N THR A 64 12.83 8.79 20.76
CA THR A 64 14.15 8.52 21.33
C THR A 64 15.15 9.62 20.93
N PRO A 65 15.11 10.80 21.57
CA PRO A 65 15.89 11.96 21.11
C PRO A 65 17.38 11.89 21.45
N GLN A 66 17.82 10.98 22.32
CA GLN A 66 19.20 10.93 22.80
C GLN A 66 20.03 9.95 21.95
N PRO A 67 21.24 10.30 21.51
CA PRO A 67 22.11 9.35 20.83
C PRO A 67 22.62 8.28 21.80
N ARG A 68 22.81 7.06 21.32
CA ARG A 68 23.44 5.99 22.11
C ARG A 68 24.96 6.23 22.20
N PRO A 69 25.57 6.20 23.40
CA PRO A 69 27.01 6.31 23.55
C PRO A 69 27.75 5.16 22.86
N LEU A 70 28.89 5.45 22.24
CA LEU A 70 29.75 4.45 21.61
C LEU A 70 30.42 3.57 22.66
N THR A 71 30.34 2.24 22.48
CA THR A 71 30.95 1.27 23.39
C THR A 71 31.68 0.15 22.62
N LEU A 72 32.70 -0.43 23.25
CA LEU A 72 33.24 -1.73 22.89
C LEU A 72 32.76 -2.74 23.95
N GLY A 73 31.80 -3.57 23.58
CA GLY A 73 31.03 -4.35 24.56
C GLY A 73 30.29 -3.41 25.50
N THR A 74 30.58 -3.48 26.79
CA THR A 74 30.00 -2.59 27.82
C THR A 74 30.89 -1.40 28.17
N THR A 75 32.10 -1.31 27.62
CA THR A 75 33.06 -0.25 27.96
C THR A 75 32.85 0.95 27.04
N PRO A 76 32.59 2.16 27.58
CA PRO A 76 32.49 3.37 26.76
C PRO A 76 33.80 3.65 26.01
N VAL A 77 33.67 4.06 24.75
CA VAL A 77 34.78 4.59 23.96
C VAL A 77 34.75 6.11 24.11
N ASP A 78 35.77 6.67 24.76
CA ASP A 78 35.86 8.11 24.98
C ASP A 78 36.33 8.85 23.72
N TRP A 79 35.74 10.01 23.51
CA TRP A 79 36.07 10.96 22.44
C TRP A 79 35.69 12.40 22.82
N GLN A 80 35.43 12.67 24.10
CA GLN A 80 35.08 14.03 24.53
C GLN A 80 36.20 15.01 24.18
N GLY A 81 35.82 16.15 23.61
CA GLY A 81 36.76 17.20 23.21
C GLY A 81 37.55 16.92 21.92
N VAL A 82 37.32 15.79 21.23
CA VAL A 82 37.95 15.52 19.93
C VAL A 82 37.20 16.26 18.82
N GLU A 83 37.90 17.11 18.07
CA GLU A 83 37.34 17.81 16.92
C GLU A 83 37.02 16.85 15.76
N ASN A 84 35.99 17.19 14.98
CA ASN A 84 35.47 16.39 13.86
C ASN A 84 34.88 15.02 14.25
N VAL A 85 34.48 14.85 15.50
CA VAL A 85 33.66 13.71 15.95
C VAL A 85 32.28 14.23 16.36
N GLU A 86 31.22 13.72 15.74
CA GLU A 86 29.85 14.04 16.14
C GLU A 86 28.88 12.86 15.94
N TYR A 87 27.68 12.98 16.51
CA TYR A 87 26.62 12.01 16.26
C TYR A 87 25.96 12.26 14.90
N GLY A 88 25.72 11.19 14.15
CA GLY A 88 25.11 11.25 12.83
C GLY A 88 23.74 11.91 12.82
N LEU A 89 22.94 11.75 13.89
CA LEU A 89 21.64 12.40 14.02
C LEU A 89 21.77 13.93 14.08
N HIS A 90 22.76 14.45 14.81
CA HIS A 90 23.01 15.90 14.88
C HIS A 90 23.49 16.44 13.53
N PHE A 91 24.33 15.68 12.83
CA PHE A 91 24.75 15.99 11.48
C PHE A 91 23.56 16.03 10.50
N LEU A 92 22.69 15.02 10.51
CA LEU A 92 21.47 15.00 9.68
C LEU A 92 20.53 16.17 10.00
N ALA A 93 20.38 16.54 11.26
CA ALA A 93 19.60 17.71 11.65
C ALA A 93 20.14 19.00 11.01
N LYS A 94 21.47 19.24 11.11
CA LYS A 94 22.13 20.39 10.46
C LYS A 94 21.96 20.37 8.94
N ALA A 95 22.11 19.20 8.32
CA ALA A 95 21.92 19.03 6.88
C ALA A 95 20.46 19.32 6.46
N ALA A 96 19.50 18.81 7.24
CA ALA A 96 18.06 19.03 7.02
C ALA A 96 17.64 20.50 7.16
N GLU A 97 18.33 21.25 8.01
CA GLU A 97 18.12 22.70 8.21
C GLU A 97 18.79 23.56 7.13
N GLY A 98 19.57 22.95 6.22
CA GLY A 98 20.35 23.68 5.22
C GLY A 98 21.53 24.46 5.81
N ALA A 99 21.97 24.08 7.02
CA ALA A 99 23.07 24.75 7.73
C ALA A 99 24.46 24.38 7.20
N LEU A 100 24.55 23.43 6.26
CA LEU A 100 25.80 22.93 5.69
C LEU A 100 25.91 23.32 4.20
N PRO A 101 27.05 23.88 3.75
CA PRO A 101 27.27 24.16 2.34
C PRO A 101 27.39 22.86 1.52
N GLN A 102 27.08 22.90 0.22
CA GLN A 102 27.07 21.71 -0.64
C GLN A 102 28.41 20.97 -0.72
N ASP A 103 29.53 21.64 -0.45
CA ASP A 103 30.87 21.09 -0.51
C ASP A 103 31.53 20.96 0.87
N HIS A 104 30.71 20.89 1.93
CA HIS A 104 31.15 20.83 3.33
C HIS A 104 32.23 19.77 3.62
N PHE A 105 32.20 18.64 2.91
CA PHE A 105 33.16 17.54 3.07
C PHE A 105 34.07 17.34 1.86
N ARG A 106 34.17 18.32 0.95
CA ARG A 106 34.98 18.20 -0.27
C ARG A 106 36.40 17.76 0.03
N GLY A 107 36.78 16.60 -0.53
CA GLY A 107 38.13 16.03 -0.40
C GLY A 107 38.45 15.45 0.98
N ARG A 108 37.48 15.37 1.89
CA ARG A 108 37.64 14.78 3.24
C ARG A 108 37.19 13.32 3.24
N ARG A 109 37.89 12.51 4.01
CA ARG A 109 37.55 11.11 4.29
C ARG A 109 36.63 11.05 5.50
N ILE A 110 35.43 10.52 5.33
CA ILE A 110 34.38 10.46 6.35
C ILE A 110 34.18 9.02 6.77
N ILE A 111 34.24 8.77 8.07
CA ILE A 111 33.93 7.46 8.64
C ILE A 111 32.58 7.54 9.35
N VAL A 112 31.66 6.65 9.00
CA VAL A 112 30.34 6.53 9.63
C VAL A 112 30.28 5.23 10.39
N ILE A 113 29.90 5.26 11.66
CA ILE A 113 29.76 4.05 12.51
C ILE A 113 28.28 3.68 12.62
N GLY A 114 27.92 2.47 12.21
CA GLY A 114 26.57 1.90 12.36
C GLY A 114 26.13 1.07 11.15
N GLY A 115 25.22 0.11 11.37
CA GLY A 115 24.72 -0.80 10.32
C GLY A 115 23.23 -0.63 9.95
N GLY A 116 22.50 0.30 10.59
CA GLY A 116 21.07 0.53 10.31
C GLY A 116 20.82 1.64 9.29
N ASN A 117 19.57 1.78 8.83
CA ASN A 117 19.16 2.78 7.82
C ASN A 117 19.67 4.20 8.08
N VAL A 118 19.67 4.65 9.34
CA VAL A 118 20.17 5.98 9.71
C VAL A 118 21.66 6.15 9.40
N ALA A 119 22.47 5.10 9.55
CA ALA A 119 23.90 5.16 9.21
C ALA A 119 24.10 5.33 7.69
N PHE A 120 23.24 4.72 6.88
CA PHE A 120 23.24 4.90 5.43
C PHE A 120 22.74 6.29 5.03
N ASP A 121 21.69 6.82 5.68
CA ASP A 121 21.27 8.22 5.47
C ASP A 121 22.41 9.20 5.78
N VAL A 122 23.14 8.98 6.87
CA VAL A 122 24.33 9.77 7.25
C VAL A 122 25.42 9.65 6.19
N GLY A 123 25.76 8.43 5.78
CA GLY A 123 26.81 8.17 4.79
C GLY A 123 26.49 8.76 3.41
N ARG A 124 25.29 8.52 2.91
CA ARG A 124 24.80 9.03 1.63
C ARG A 124 24.65 10.55 1.62
N THR A 125 24.29 11.16 2.76
CA THR A 125 24.28 12.62 2.93
C THR A 125 25.69 13.19 2.95
N ALA A 126 26.63 12.55 3.64
CA ALA A 126 28.03 12.96 3.65
C ALA A 126 28.69 12.85 2.26
N ALA A 127 28.36 11.81 1.49
CA ALA A 127 28.81 11.62 0.11
C ALA A 127 28.32 12.76 -0.81
N ARG A 128 27.03 13.12 -0.71
CA ARG A 128 26.44 14.28 -1.42
C ARG A 128 27.07 15.61 -1.06
N LEU A 129 27.61 15.74 0.15
CA LEU A 129 28.36 16.91 0.60
C LEU A 129 29.84 16.88 0.18
N GLY A 130 30.23 15.98 -0.72
CA GLY A 130 31.55 15.89 -1.32
C GLY A 130 32.56 15.01 -0.57
N GLY A 131 32.11 14.26 0.43
CA GLY A 131 32.96 13.39 1.24
C GLY A 131 33.25 12.03 0.60
N GLN A 132 34.43 11.48 0.86
CA GLN A 132 34.77 10.08 0.57
C GLN A 132 34.37 9.23 1.77
N VAL A 133 33.34 8.41 1.64
CA VAL A 133 32.66 7.82 2.80
C VAL A 133 32.99 6.34 2.97
N ALA A 134 33.30 5.95 4.21
CA ALA A 134 33.33 4.56 4.64
C ALA A 134 32.32 4.35 5.78
N VAL A 135 31.37 3.44 5.60
CA VAL A 135 30.47 2.95 6.64
C VAL A 135 31.11 1.73 7.32
N VAL A 136 31.23 1.76 8.64
CA VAL A 136 31.83 0.70 9.44
C VAL A 136 30.76 0.15 10.39
N CYS A 137 30.52 -1.14 10.32
CA CYS A 137 29.44 -1.79 11.06
C CYS A 137 29.90 -3.08 11.76
N LEU A 138 29.18 -3.45 12.81
CA LEU A 138 29.45 -4.67 13.59
C LEU A 138 28.99 -5.91 12.82
N GLU A 139 27.97 -5.72 12.01
CA GLU A 139 27.22 -6.73 11.30
C GLU A 139 27.97 -7.28 10.10
N THR A 140 27.58 -8.47 9.68
CA THR A 140 28.06 -9.15 8.47
C THR A 140 27.27 -8.70 7.25
N TRP A 141 27.85 -8.89 6.06
CA TRP A 141 27.17 -8.59 4.79
C TRP A 141 25.97 -9.52 4.51
N ASP A 142 25.95 -10.71 5.12
CA ASP A 142 24.91 -11.72 4.90
C ASP A 142 23.64 -11.38 5.68
N LYS A 143 22.63 -10.84 5.01
CA LYS A 143 21.31 -10.52 5.61
C LYS A 143 20.52 -11.74 6.06
N GLY A 144 20.82 -12.93 5.53
CA GLY A 144 20.20 -14.18 5.98
C GLY A 144 20.77 -14.66 7.32
N SER A 145 21.94 -14.16 7.70
CA SER A 145 22.56 -14.44 9.00
C SER A 145 21.85 -13.69 10.13
N ARG A 146 21.88 -14.31 11.31
CA ARG A 146 21.47 -13.65 12.56
C ARG A 146 22.23 -12.35 12.82
N ASP A 147 23.49 -12.31 12.42
CA ASP A 147 24.39 -11.16 12.56
C ASP A 147 24.44 -10.30 11.28
N GLY A 148 23.45 -10.46 10.39
CA GLY A 148 23.33 -9.69 9.16
C GLY A 148 23.05 -8.22 9.38
N ILE A 149 23.50 -7.39 8.44
CA ILE A 149 23.28 -5.95 8.48
C ILE A 149 21.78 -5.58 8.45
N PRO A 150 21.30 -4.73 9.38
CA PRO A 150 19.87 -4.46 9.53
C PRO A 150 19.32 -3.43 8.54
N ALA A 151 20.17 -2.67 7.85
CA ALA A 151 19.72 -1.71 6.84
C ALA A 151 19.03 -2.39 5.66
N ASP A 152 18.04 -1.72 5.07
CA ASP A 152 17.29 -2.21 3.91
C ASP A 152 18.23 -2.43 2.71
N GLU A 153 17.92 -3.41 1.85
CA GLU A 153 18.78 -3.75 0.71
C GLU A 153 18.94 -2.56 -0.23
N GLU A 154 17.87 -1.81 -0.43
CA GLU A 154 17.86 -0.59 -1.25
C GLU A 154 18.81 0.49 -0.70
N GLU A 155 18.97 0.59 0.63
CA GLU A 155 19.88 1.56 1.24
C GLU A 155 21.35 1.15 1.07
N ILE A 156 21.63 -0.14 1.14
CA ILE A 156 22.96 -0.71 0.92
C ILE A 156 23.36 -0.53 -0.55
N GLU A 157 22.52 -0.98 -1.47
CA GLU A 157 22.74 -0.86 -2.91
C GLU A 157 22.86 0.62 -3.33
N GLY A 158 21.97 1.47 -2.82
CA GLY A 158 21.97 2.89 -3.10
C GLY A 158 23.26 3.58 -2.65
N ALA A 159 23.82 3.18 -1.51
CA ALA A 159 25.07 3.73 -0.99
C ALA A 159 26.30 3.22 -1.75
N GLU A 160 26.36 1.92 -2.08
CA GLU A 160 27.46 1.36 -2.88
C GLU A 160 27.52 2.01 -4.27
N GLN A 161 26.36 2.20 -4.91
CA GLN A 161 26.25 2.92 -6.19
C GLN A 161 26.69 4.39 -6.10
N GLU A 162 26.54 5.03 -4.93
CA GLU A 162 27.01 6.39 -4.66
C GLU A 162 28.51 6.44 -4.25
N GLY A 163 29.20 5.31 -4.27
CA GLY A 163 30.63 5.22 -3.96
C GLY A 163 30.94 5.11 -2.46
N VAL A 164 29.96 4.80 -1.62
CA VAL A 164 30.17 4.55 -0.20
C VAL A 164 30.78 3.16 -0.01
N ARG A 165 31.95 3.11 0.64
CA ARG A 165 32.59 1.84 1.00
C ARG A 165 31.98 1.27 2.28
N ILE A 166 31.63 0.00 2.30
CA ILE A 166 31.12 -0.67 3.51
C ILE A 166 32.21 -1.58 4.10
N VAL A 167 32.41 -1.49 5.40
CA VAL A 167 33.39 -2.27 6.17
C VAL A 167 32.63 -3.06 7.24
N TYR A 168 32.37 -4.32 6.93
CA TYR A 168 31.63 -5.26 7.76
C TYR A 168 32.46 -5.83 8.92
N SER A 169 31.77 -6.30 9.95
CA SER A 169 32.36 -7.09 11.05
C SER A 169 33.50 -6.37 11.79
N ARG A 170 33.31 -5.09 12.10
CA ARG A 170 34.30 -4.24 12.78
C ARG A 170 33.66 -3.41 13.91
N GLY A 171 34.23 -3.51 15.10
CA GLY A 171 33.91 -2.63 16.24
C GLY A 171 34.78 -1.37 16.24
N VAL A 172 34.61 -0.52 17.25
CA VAL A 172 35.52 0.61 17.52
C VAL A 172 36.09 0.42 18.92
N ARG A 173 37.38 0.14 19.02
CA ARG A 173 38.09 0.04 20.30
C ARG A 173 38.54 1.39 20.81
N LYS A 174 39.04 2.23 19.91
CA LYS A 174 39.66 3.51 20.25
C LYS A 174 39.50 4.51 19.12
N ILE A 175 39.23 5.76 19.48
CA ILE A 175 39.27 6.92 18.60
C ILE A 175 40.62 7.60 18.84
N VAL A 176 41.39 7.81 17.76
CA VAL A 176 42.73 8.39 17.83
C VAL A 176 42.68 9.80 17.24
N ALA A 177 43.17 10.75 18.03
CA ALA A 177 43.31 12.15 17.67
C ALA A 177 44.78 12.58 17.62
N ILE A 178 45.11 13.48 16.71
CA ILE A 178 46.40 14.17 16.62
C ILE A 178 46.11 15.66 16.73
N ASP A 179 46.78 16.36 17.65
CA ASP A 179 46.55 17.78 17.92
C ASP A 179 45.08 18.13 18.20
N GLY A 180 44.38 17.25 18.92
CA GLY A 180 42.95 17.40 19.27
C GLY A 180 41.98 17.07 18.13
N LYS A 181 42.46 16.76 16.92
CA LYS A 181 41.64 16.46 15.74
C LYS A 181 41.58 14.97 15.44
N PHE A 182 40.40 14.48 15.08
CA PHE A 182 40.21 13.10 14.65
C PHE A 182 41.15 12.72 13.48
N LYS A 183 41.75 11.53 13.56
CA LYS A 183 42.63 11.00 12.50
C LYS A 183 42.32 9.57 12.09
N LYS A 184 42.01 8.68 13.03
CA LYS A 184 41.73 7.27 12.76
C LYS A 184 40.96 6.59 13.87
N ILE A 185 40.39 5.43 13.56
CA ILE A 185 39.82 4.49 14.53
C ILE A 185 40.57 3.16 14.50
N GLU A 186 40.68 2.52 15.66
CA GLU A 186 41.14 1.14 15.79
C GLU A 186 39.94 0.20 15.85
N CYS A 187 39.87 -0.72 14.90
CA CYS A 187 38.70 -1.55 14.63
C CYS A 187 39.00 -3.04 14.84
N PRO A 188 38.70 -3.62 16.02
CA PRO A 188 38.77 -5.05 16.21
C PRO A 188 37.69 -5.76 15.39
N ARG A 189 37.96 -7.01 14.99
CA ARG A 189 36.96 -7.86 14.33
C ARG A 189 35.80 -8.16 15.27
N CYS A 190 34.58 -7.86 14.83
CA CYS A 190 33.38 -8.37 15.48
C CYS A 190 33.16 -9.82 15.02
N VAL A 191 33.11 -10.75 15.97
CA VAL A 191 32.99 -12.20 15.72
C VAL A 191 31.52 -12.63 15.77
N SER A 192 30.73 -11.97 16.62
CA SER A 192 29.28 -12.15 16.70
C SER A 192 28.63 -10.86 17.18
N VAL A 193 27.43 -10.55 16.70
CA VAL A 193 26.65 -9.37 17.13
C VAL A 193 25.62 -9.75 18.18
N PHE A 194 24.94 -10.88 17.97
CA PHE A 194 23.89 -11.37 18.85
C PHE A 194 24.25 -12.68 19.54
N ASP A 195 23.85 -12.82 20.81
CA ASP A 195 23.83 -14.09 21.54
C ASP A 195 22.39 -14.50 21.86
N GLU A 196 22.18 -15.63 22.54
CA GLU A 196 20.84 -16.13 22.92
C GLU A 196 19.97 -15.11 23.69
N LYS A 197 20.58 -14.14 24.37
CA LYS A 197 19.88 -13.12 25.18
C LYS A 197 19.65 -11.82 24.42
N GLY A 198 20.19 -11.67 23.21
CA GLY A 198 19.98 -10.54 22.33
C GLY A 198 21.29 -9.88 21.90
N PHE A 199 21.27 -8.56 21.77
CA PHE A 199 22.43 -7.78 21.33
C PHE A 199 23.56 -7.87 22.36
N ASN A 200 24.66 -8.55 22.02
CA ASN A 200 25.83 -8.73 22.89
C ASN A 200 27.10 -8.99 22.05
N PRO A 201 27.66 -7.95 21.43
CA PRO A 201 28.72 -8.14 20.46
C PRO A 201 30.01 -8.68 21.09
N LYS A 202 30.67 -9.62 20.40
CA LYS A 202 31.96 -10.21 20.78
C LYS A 202 33.04 -9.79 19.78
N PHE A 203 34.24 -9.57 20.29
CA PHE A 203 35.36 -9.03 19.53
C PHE A 203 36.59 -9.89 19.65
N ASP A 204 37.29 -10.09 18.54
CA ASP A 204 38.65 -10.59 18.50
C ASP A 204 39.61 -9.40 18.52
N LEU A 205 40.34 -9.27 19.62
CA LEU A 205 41.29 -8.16 19.84
C LEU A 205 42.67 -8.43 19.22
N SER A 206 42.87 -9.59 18.59
CA SER A 206 44.09 -9.91 17.83
C SER A 206 44.00 -9.49 16.37
N ASP A 207 42.80 -9.52 15.76
CA ASP A 207 42.52 -8.94 14.43
C ASP A 207 42.01 -7.50 14.58
N VAL A 208 42.93 -6.54 14.58
CA VAL A 208 42.63 -5.10 14.65
C VAL A 208 43.15 -4.40 13.40
N ILE A 209 42.26 -3.71 12.70
CA ILE A 209 42.62 -2.85 11.58
C ILE A 209 42.52 -1.38 11.98
N GLU A 210 43.27 -0.52 11.30
CA GLU A 210 43.15 0.92 11.45
C GLU A 210 42.44 1.51 10.22
N ILE A 211 41.48 2.40 10.46
CA ILE A 211 40.78 3.11 9.39
C ILE A 211 41.02 4.60 9.60
N GLU A 212 41.72 5.23 8.66
CA GLU A 212 41.99 6.67 8.69
C GLU A 212 40.84 7.49 8.13
N GLY A 213 40.58 8.64 8.75
CA GLY A 213 39.57 9.59 8.31
C GLY A 213 39.80 10.99 8.89
N ASP A 214 39.08 11.96 8.35
CA ASP A 214 39.17 13.36 8.76
C ASP A 214 37.90 13.82 9.52
N VAL A 215 36.84 13.00 9.49
CA VAL A 215 35.58 13.16 10.25
C VAL A 215 35.07 11.78 10.68
N LEU A 216 34.52 11.70 11.90
CA LEU A 216 33.84 10.52 12.42
C LEU A 216 32.39 10.86 12.79
N LEU A 217 31.43 10.15 12.18
CA LEU A 217 30.00 10.30 12.42
C LEU A 217 29.43 9.04 13.08
N ILE A 218 28.93 9.16 14.31
CA ILE A 218 28.48 8.02 15.13
C ILE A 218 26.95 7.85 15.02
N SER A 219 26.50 6.70 14.49
CA SER A 219 25.10 6.43 14.12
C SER A 219 24.62 5.05 14.61
N ILE A 220 24.89 4.73 15.88
CA ILE A 220 24.64 3.40 16.49
C ILE A 220 23.30 3.30 17.25
N GLY A 221 22.33 4.12 16.87
CA GLY A 221 20.99 4.13 17.44
C GLY A 221 20.75 5.22 18.49
N GLN A 222 19.52 5.20 19.00
CA GLN A 222 18.94 6.25 19.83
C GLN A 222 18.41 5.68 21.15
N MET A 223 18.17 6.56 22.11
CA MET A 223 17.68 6.27 23.45
C MET A 223 16.64 7.31 23.86
N TRP A 224 15.70 6.88 24.70
CA TRP A 224 14.75 7.78 25.33
C TRP A 224 15.45 8.68 26.36
N ASP A 225 14.81 9.80 26.69
CA ASP A 225 15.19 10.59 27.87
C ASP A 225 14.72 9.87 29.14
N ARG A 226 15.65 9.17 29.78
CA ARG A 226 15.37 8.43 31.02
C ARG A 226 14.98 9.36 32.18
N SER A 227 15.55 10.57 32.23
CA SER A 227 15.26 11.52 33.32
C SER A 227 13.80 11.94 33.30
N LEU A 228 13.28 12.23 32.10
CA LEU A 228 11.88 12.61 31.88
C LEU A 228 10.91 11.52 32.35
N LEU A 229 11.09 10.30 31.85
CA LEU A 229 10.20 9.17 32.14
C LEU A 229 10.27 8.73 33.62
N GLN A 230 11.42 8.92 34.26
CA GLN A 230 11.62 8.61 35.67
C GLN A 230 10.90 9.60 36.57
N LYS A 231 11.01 10.91 36.29
CA LYS A 231 10.26 11.95 37.01
C LYS A 231 8.75 11.78 36.85
N ALA A 232 8.31 11.30 35.70
CA ALA A 232 6.91 10.96 35.44
C ALA A 232 6.40 9.71 36.19
N GLY A 233 7.28 8.93 36.84
CA GLY A 233 6.90 7.74 37.62
C GLY A 233 6.42 6.55 36.78
N LEU A 234 6.92 6.43 35.55
CA LEU A 234 6.41 5.46 34.55
C LEU A 234 7.18 4.12 34.51
N PHE A 235 8.27 4.01 35.26
CA PHE A 235 9.06 2.79 35.34
C PHE A 235 8.54 1.83 36.42
N ASP A 236 8.74 0.54 36.20
CA ASP A 236 8.63 -0.50 37.23
C ASP A 236 9.89 -0.56 38.11
N GLU A 237 9.88 -1.47 39.09
CA GLU A 237 10.99 -1.67 40.04
C GLU A 237 12.27 -2.16 39.37
N THR A 238 12.19 -2.70 38.15
CA THR A 238 13.34 -3.14 37.34
C THR A 238 13.89 -2.04 36.43
N GLY A 239 13.26 -0.85 36.43
CA GLY A 239 13.63 0.28 35.58
C GLY A 239 13.14 0.15 34.13
N ARG A 240 12.14 -0.70 33.86
CA ARG A 240 11.51 -0.84 32.53
C ARG A 240 10.20 -0.07 32.49
N LEU A 241 9.83 0.42 31.30
CA LEU A 241 8.57 1.14 31.15
C LEU A 241 7.40 0.21 31.44
N ALA A 242 6.61 0.55 32.45
CA ALA A 242 5.50 -0.25 32.91
C ALA A 242 4.25 0.08 32.07
N VAL A 243 4.13 -0.59 30.91
CA VAL A 243 3.09 -0.33 29.91
C VAL A 243 2.39 -1.62 29.52
N ASN A 244 1.06 -1.57 29.44
CA ASN A 244 0.28 -2.67 28.90
C ASN A 244 0.52 -2.79 27.38
N PRO A 245 1.04 -3.93 26.89
CA PRO A 245 1.43 -4.08 25.49
C PRO A 245 0.24 -4.09 24.53
N LEU A 246 -0.99 -4.28 24.99
CA LEU A 246 -2.22 -4.23 24.20
C LEU A 246 -2.88 -2.85 24.26
N THR A 247 -3.09 -2.31 25.46
CA THR A 247 -3.87 -1.06 25.62
C THR A 247 -3.03 0.20 25.49
N ARG A 248 -1.69 0.06 25.49
CA ARG A 248 -0.73 1.17 25.58
C ARG A 248 -0.83 2.00 26.85
N GLN A 249 -1.70 1.61 27.78
CA GLN A 249 -1.89 2.29 29.06
C GLN A 249 -0.71 2.02 29.98
N SER A 250 -0.27 3.04 30.71
CA SER A 250 0.69 2.88 31.80
C SER A 250 0.07 2.05 32.94
N LEU A 251 0.86 1.12 33.48
CA LEU A 251 0.51 0.34 34.67
C LEU A 251 0.73 1.13 35.97
N ARG A 252 1.32 2.35 35.88
CA ARG A 252 1.60 3.22 37.02
C ARG A 252 0.63 4.40 37.11
N ARG A 253 0.18 4.93 35.97
CA ARG A 253 -0.78 6.04 35.88
C ARG A 253 -1.90 5.72 34.89
N LYS A 254 -3.13 5.56 35.37
CA LYS A 254 -4.27 5.08 34.56
C LYS A 254 -4.69 6.03 33.42
N ASN A 255 -4.45 7.33 33.58
CA ASN A 255 -4.72 8.36 32.58
C ASN A 255 -3.59 8.53 31.54
N VAL A 256 -2.50 7.77 31.65
CA VAL A 256 -1.32 7.91 30.78
C VAL A 256 -1.22 6.75 29.81
N PHE A 257 -0.95 7.05 28.56
CA PHE A 257 -0.75 6.10 27.46
C PHE A 257 0.58 6.39 26.76
N ILE A 258 1.26 5.36 26.27
CA ILE A 258 2.64 5.46 25.76
C ILE A 258 2.76 4.65 24.46
N GLY A 259 3.25 5.28 23.40
CA GLY A 259 3.37 4.64 22.08
C GLY A 259 4.47 5.25 21.20
N GLY A 260 4.82 4.53 20.13
CA GLY A 260 5.92 4.90 19.24
C GLY A 260 7.29 4.51 19.80
N ASP A 261 8.35 5.16 19.31
CA ASP A 261 9.73 4.74 19.61
C ASP A 261 10.09 4.78 21.10
N VAL A 262 9.40 5.62 21.89
CA VAL A 262 9.57 5.65 23.35
C VAL A 262 9.08 4.37 24.03
N ARG A 263 8.17 3.61 23.40
CA ARG A 263 7.77 2.27 23.87
C ARG A 263 8.66 1.21 23.25
N ARG A 264 8.83 1.26 21.93
CA ARG A 264 9.61 0.30 21.14
C ARG A 264 10.10 1.00 19.88
N ILE A 265 11.41 1.10 19.71
CA ILE A 265 12.03 1.57 18.47
C ILE A 265 11.62 0.63 17.33
N GLY A 266 11.08 1.18 16.25
CA GLY A 266 10.60 0.41 15.10
C GLY A 266 10.46 1.27 13.85
N PHE A 267 9.63 0.80 12.92
CA PHE A 267 9.31 1.56 11.72
C PHE A 267 8.28 2.65 12.03
N MET A 268 8.20 3.67 11.18
CA MET A 268 7.17 4.71 11.27
C MET A 268 5.76 4.12 11.36
N VAL A 269 5.48 3.05 10.60
CA VAL A 269 4.18 2.37 10.61
C VAL A 269 3.86 1.73 11.96
N ASP A 270 4.85 1.24 12.70
CA ASP A 270 4.67 0.69 14.04
C ASP A 270 4.28 1.80 15.02
N ALA A 271 4.91 2.97 14.91
CA ALA A 271 4.57 4.13 15.73
C ALA A 271 3.17 4.68 15.42
N MET A 272 2.77 4.68 14.15
CA MET A 272 1.40 5.03 13.73
C MET A 272 0.37 4.03 14.25
N ALA A 273 0.68 2.73 14.22
CA ALA A 273 -0.18 1.69 14.78
C ALA A 273 -0.37 1.87 16.29
N ASP A 274 0.72 2.14 17.04
CA ASP A 274 0.66 2.45 18.47
C ASP A 274 -0.22 3.68 18.77
N GLY A 275 -0.13 4.74 17.96
CA GLY A 275 -0.98 5.93 18.10
C GLY A 275 -2.46 5.63 17.84
N ARG A 276 -2.76 4.85 16.80
CA ARG A 276 -4.12 4.42 16.47
C ARG A 276 -4.74 3.55 17.56
N GLU A 277 -4.00 2.58 18.06
CA GLU A 277 -4.46 1.71 19.16
C GLU A 277 -4.66 2.52 20.44
N ALA A 278 -3.71 3.40 20.80
CA ALA A 278 -3.84 4.26 21.97
C ALA A 278 -5.07 5.17 21.88
N ALA A 279 -5.38 5.73 20.71
CA ALA A 279 -6.55 6.60 20.53
C ALA A 279 -7.88 5.89 20.87
N ASP A 280 -8.06 4.64 20.44
CA ASP A 280 -9.26 3.84 20.76
C ASP A 280 -9.36 3.56 22.27
N PHE A 281 -8.24 3.19 22.92
CA PHE A 281 -8.25 2.94 24.36
C PHE A 281 -8.39 4.22 25.19
N ILE A 282 -7.88 5.36 24.73
CA ILE A 282 -8.07 6.67 25.36
C ILE A 282 -9.55 7.05 25.32
N ASP A 283 -10.23 6.92 24.17
CA ASP A 283 -11.66 7.20 24.06
C ASP A 283 -12.48 6.35 25.03
N ARG A 284 -12.19 5.04 25.09
CA ARG A 284 -12.88 4.12 26.02
C ARG A 284 -12.61 4.46 27.48
N TYR A 285 -11.36 4.82 27.81
CA TYR A 285 -10.98 5.28 29.15
C TYR A 285 -11.77 6.54 29.54
N LEU A 286 -11.87 7.53 28.66
CA LEU A 286 -12.60 8.77 28.89
C LEU A 286 -14.12 8.53 29.06
N ARG A 287 -14.67 7.53 28.37
CA ARG A 287 -16.09 7.12 28.49
C ARG A 287 -16.36 6.19 29.69
N GLY A 288 -15.33 5.78 30.43
CA GLY A 288 -15.47 4.81 31.52
C GLY A 288 -15.84 3.39 31.06
N VAL A 289 -15.60 3.07 29.79
CA VAL A 289 -15.86 1.73 29.23
C VAL A 289 -14.70 0.80 29.56
N SER A 290 -15.00 -0.47 29.86
CA SER A 290 -13.98 -1.47 30.17
C SER A 290 -12.95 -1.60 29.05
N LEU A 291 -11.67 -1.48 29.40
CA LEU A 291 -10.55 -1.69 28.47
C LEU A 291 -10.30 -3.18 28.17
N ALA A 292 -10.94 -4.09 28.91
CA ALA A 292 -10.85 -5.53 28.66
C ALA A 292 -11.70 -5.94 27.45
N LYS A 293 -11.15 -6.81 26.59
CA LYS A 293 -11.84 -7.42 25.43
C LYS A 293 -12.39 -6.43 24.40
N TRP A 294 -11.50 -5.65 23.79
CA TRP A 294 -11.82 -5.00 22.52
C TRP A 294 -10.60 -5.02 21.63
N ARG A 295 -10.74 -5.69 20.50
CA ARG A 295 -9.95 -5.46 19.30
C ARG A 295 -10.99 -5.26 18.22
N VAL A 296 -10.95 -4.12 17.54
CA VAL A 296 -11.55 -4.05 16.21
C VAL A 296 -10.80 -5.08 15.38
N MET A 297 -11.37 -6.27 15.25
CA MET A 297 -10.85 -7.28 14.35
C MET A 297 -11.37 -6.89 12.98
N TYR A 298 -10.49 -6.32 12.15
CA TYR A 298 -10.74 -6.30 10.73
C TYR A 298 -10.68 -7.76 10.27
N GLU A 299 -11.84 -8.34 9.98
CA GLU A 299 -11.87 -9.65 9.32
C GLU A 299 -11.16 -9.50 7.97
N GLY A 300 -10.11 -10.28 7.77
CA GLY A 300 -9.42 -10.35 6.49
C GLY A 300 -10.40 -10.85 5.43
N SER A 301 -10.48 -10.16 4.30
CA SER A 301 -11.18 -10.71 3.14
C SER A 301 -10.28 -11.76 2.46
N ALA A 302 -10.87 -12.86 2.02
CA ALA A 302 -10.13 -13.88 1.27
C ALA A 302 -9.53 -13.28 -0.01
N ILE A 303 -8.32 -13.71 -0.35
CA ILE A 303 -7.65 -13.33 -1.60
C ILE A 303 -8.58 -13.73 -2.79
N PRO A 304 -8.76 -12.87 -3.81
CA PRO A 304 -9.53 -13.19 -5.00
C PRO A 304 -9.13 -14.55 -5.59
N ARG A 305 -10.11 -15.44 -5.83
CA ARG A 305 -9.86 -16.84 -6.24
C ARG A 305 -9.26 -16.97 -7.64
N ARG A 306 -9.53 -16.03 -8.53
CA ARG A 306 -9.23 -16.13 -9.97
C ARG A 306 -8.42 -14.96 -10.51
N ARG A 307 -7.78 -14.18 -9.64
CA ARG A 307 -6.99 -13.02 -10.06
C ARG A 307 -5.52 -13.36 -10.23
N SER A 308 -4.92 -12.90 -11.33
CA SER A 308 -3.47 -12.82 -11.46
C SER A 308 -2.97 -11.57 -10.75
N PHE A 309 -2.26 -11.73 -9.63
CA PHE A 309 -1.72 -10.59 -8.90
C PHE A 309 -0.49 -10.05 -9.64
N LYS A 310 -0.58 -8.84 -10.17
CA LYS A 310 0.58 -8.17 -10.78
C LYS A 310 1.55 -7.77 -9.66
N PRO A 311 2.87 -8.08 -9.77
CA PRO A 311 3.84 -7.65 -8.78
C PRO A 311 3.87 -6.12 -8.69
N GLN A 312 4.36 -5.59 -7.56
CA GLN A 312 4.56 -4.15 -7.44
C GLN A 312 5.58 -3.69 -8.48
N PRO A 313 5.36 -2.54 -9.15
CA PRO A 313 6.37 -1.98 -10.02
C PRO A 313 7.62 -1.66 -9.18
N GLN A 314 8.78 -2.00 -9.72
CA GLN A 314 10.04 -1.64 -9.06
C GLN A 314 10.27 -0.13 -9.20
N PRO A 315 10.68 0.56 -8.13
CA PRO A 315 11.02 1.97 -8.20
C PRO A 315 12.16 2.17 -9.20
N LYS A 316 12.02 3.15 -10.08
CA LYS A 316 13.07 3.53 -11.03
C LYS A 316 13.91 4.62 -10.39
N TRP A 317 15.21 4.43 -10.28
CA TRP A 317 16.11 5.47 -9.75
C TRP A 317 16.83 6.20 -10.87
N ARG A 318 17.09 7.49 -10.65
CA ARG A 318 18.05 8.24 -11.47
C ARG A 318 19.44 7.60 -11.39
N ARG A 319 20.28 7.85 -12.39
CA ARG A 319 21.65 7.32 -12.38
C ARG A 319 22.45 7.94 -11.23
N PRO A 320 23.43 7.23 -10.65
CA PRO A 320 24.24 7.75 -9.54
C PRO A 320 24.77 9.16 -9.80
N GLU A 321 25.29 9.43 -11.00
CA GLU A 321 25.88 10.72 -11.38
C GLU A 321 24.86 11.87 -11.39
N GLU A 322 23.58 11.55 -11.61
CA GLU A 322 22.47 12.51 -11.69
C GLU A 322 21.77 12.71 -10.33
N ARG A 323 22.06 11.86 -9.33
CA ARG A 323 21.41 11.87 -8.01
C ARG A 323 22.36 12.17 -6.83
N MET A 324 23.57 12.68 -7.11
CA MET A 324 24.50 13.25 -6.13
C MET A 324 24.10 14.67 -5.72
N ASN A 325 22.82 14.86 -5.41
CA ASN A 325 22.23 16.12 -4.93
C ASN A 325 21.09 15.79 -3.94
N PHE A 326 20.40 16.81 -3.43
CA PHE A 326 19.32 16.64 -2.45
C PHE A 326 17.92 16.64 -3.07
N GLU A 327 17.81 16.48 -4.39
CA GLU A 327 16.54 16.28 -5.09
C GLU A 327 16.08 14.83 -4.98
N GLU A 328 14.77 14.60 -5.14
CA GLU A 328 14.21 13.26 -5.18
C GLU A 328 14.82 12.45 -6.34
N PHE A 329 15.33 11.26 -6.01
CA PHE A 329 16.04 10.41 -6.96
C PHE A 329 15.17 9.31 -7.55
N GLU A 330 14.01 9.04 -6.93
CA GLU A 330 13.00 8.14 -7.49
C GLU A 330 12.27 8.83 -8.64
N VAL A 331 12.21 8.15 -9.77
CA VAL A 331 11.45 8.58 -10.94
C VAL A 331 10.01 8.14 -10.73
N GLY A 332 9.14 9.11 -10.49
CA GLY A 332 7.70 8.88 -10.40
C GLY A 332 7.09 8.34 -11.68
N PHE A 333 5.83 7.93 -11.60
CA PHE A 333 5.10 7.42 -12.75
C PHE A 333 4.70 8.53 -13.74
N SER A 334 4.73 8.20 -15.02
CA SER A 334 3.93 8.94 -16.02
C SER A 334 2.43 8.84 -15.68
N LEU A 335 1.60 9.74 -16.21
CA LEU A 335 0.15 9.69 -15.97
C LEU A 335 -0.45 8.32 -16.34
N ASP A 336 -0.02 7.74 -17.46
CA ASP A 336 -0.47 6.42 -17.89
C ASP A 336 0.01 5.29 -16.95
N GLU A 337 1.28 5.32 -16.52
CA GLU A 337 1.77 4.38 -15.49
C GLU A 337 1.02 4.55 -14.16
N ALA A 338 0.72 5.79 -13.74
CA ALA A 338 0.00 6.08 -12.51
C ALA A 338 -1.45 5.59 -12.56
N ILE A 339 -2.15 5.78 -13.68
CA ILE A 339 -3.51 5.25 -13.90
C ILE A 339 -3.48 3.72 -13.89
N ARG A 340 -2.52 3.11 -14.61
CA ARG A 340 -2.36 1.65 -14.63
C ARG A 340 -2.08 1.09 -13.23
N GLU A 341 -1.25 1.77 -12.44
CA GLU A 341 -0.93 1.37 -11.07
C GLU A 341 -2.09 1.59 -10.09
N ALA A 342 -2.82 2.70 -10.20
CA ALA A 342 -4.02 2.96 -9.42
C ALA A 342 -5.11 1.91 -9.70
N ARG A 343 -5.28 1.50 -10.97
CA ARG A 343 -6.15 0.39 -11.34
C ARG A 343 -5.66 -0.92 -10.73
N ARG A 344 -4.37 -1.25 -10.83
CA ARG A 344 -3.76 -2.42 -10.16
C ARG A 344 -4.09 -2.43 -8.66
N CYS A 345 -4.06 -1.29 -7.97
CA CYS A 345 -4.39 -1.17 -6.55
C CYS A 345 -5.89 -1.38 -6.25
N LEU A 346 -6.79 -0.78 -7.04
CA LEU A 346 -8.25 -1.03 -6.95
C LEU A 346 -8.63 -2.49 -7.21
N GLU A 347 -7.72 -3.20 -7.86
CA GLU A 347 -7.84 -4.56 -8.30
C GLU A 347 -7.16 -5.56 -7.35
N CYS A 348 -6.08 -5.18 -6.67
CA CYS A 348 -5.32 -6.10 -5.83
C CYS A 348 -6.11 -6.58 -4.59
N GLY A 349 -7.14 -5.85 -4.18
CA GLY A 349 -8.04 -6.22 -3.09
C GLY A 349 -9.34 -6.87 -3.59
N PRO A 350 -9.89 -7.89 -2.89
CA PRO A 350 -11.27 -8.31 -3.14
C PRO A 350 -12.18 -7.11 -2.87
N CYS A 351 -13.16 -6.83 -3.76
CA CYS A 351 -14.19 -5.86 -3.44
C CYS A 351 -14.84 -6.25 -2.10
N ILE A 352 -14.71 -5.41 -1.06
CA ILE A 352 -15.24 -5.71 0.28
C ILE A 352 -16.71 -5.32 0.44
N SER A 353 -17.39 -4.97 -0.66
CA SER A 353 -18.75 -4.42 -0.61
C SER A 353 -18.88 -3.12 0.18
N CYS A 354 -17.81 -2.31 0.28
CA CYS A 354 -17.84 -1.04 1.03
C CYS A 354 -18.79 0.01 0.44
N LYS A 355 -19.36 -0.23 -0.75
CA LYS A 355 -20.27 0.67 -1.47
C LYS A 355 -19.62 2.01 -1.88
N ALA A 356 -18.29 2.09 -1.85
CA ALA A 356 -17.55 3.28 -2.28
C ALA A 356 -17.83 3.63 -3.75
N CYS A 357 -18.01 2.64 -4.63
CA CYS A 357 -18.38 2.87 -6.03
C CYS A 357 -19.70 3.66 -6.20
N VAL A 358 -20.64 3.48 -5.27
CA VAL A 358 -21.88 4.28 -5.23
C VAL A 358 -21.59 5.67 -4.69
N ALA A 359 -20.81 5.76 -3.60
CA ALA A 359 -20.45 7.04 -2.99
C ALA A 359 -19.66 7.97 -3.95
N VAL A 360 -18.87 7.40 -4.87
CA VAL A 360 -18.14 8.14 -5.90
C VAL A 360 -18.88 8.22 -7.25
N ASN A 361 -20.16 7.87 -7.30
CA ASN A 361 -21.02 7.93 -8.50
C ASN A 361 -20.51 7.12 -9.72
N ILE A 362 -19.64 6.12 -9.52
CA ILE A 362 -19.31 5.16 -10.58
C ILE A 362 -20.55 4.32 -10.92
N GLN A 363 -21.38 4.03 -9.92
CA GLN A 363 -22.68 3.39 -10.10
C GLN A 363 -23.76 4.15 -9.32
N PRO A 364 -24.97 4.32 -9.86
CA PRO A 364 -26.07 4.97 -9.13
C PRO A 364 -26.53 4.14 -7.92
N GLU A 365 -26.50 2.82 -8.06
CA GLU A 365 -26.84 1.86 -7.01
C GLU A 365 -26.15 0.51 -7.29
N LEU A 366 -26.11 -0.39 -6.29
CA LEU A 366 -25.71 -1.78 -6.50
C LEU A 366 -26.95 -2.65 -6.61
N PRO A 367 -27.28 -3.14 -7.80
CA PRO A 367 -28.49 -3.91 -7.97
C PRO A 367 -28.37 -5.32 -7.39
N ALA A 368 -29.48 -5.81 -6.86
CA ALA A 368 -29.57 -7.14 -6.31
C ALA A 368 -29.85 -8.17 -7.42
N VAL A 369 -29.20 -9.33 -7.32
CA VAL A 369 -29.58 -10.49 -8.14
C VAL A 369 -30.84 -11.10 -7.53
N LYS A 370 -31.93 -11.12 -8.31
CA LYS A 370 -33.19 -11.79 -7.96
C LYS A 370 -33.17 -13.20 -8.53
N VAL A 371 -33.85 -14.11 -7.84
CA VAL A 371 -34.00 -15.51 -8.26
C VAL A 371 -35.48 -15.84 -8.33
N ASP A 372 -35.92 -16.35 -9.46
CA ASP A 372 -37.23 -16.98 -9.61
C ASP A 372 -37.13 -18.42 -9.09
N GLU A 373 -37.77 -18.68 -7.94
CA GLU A 373 -37.72 -19.98 -7.28
C GLU A 373 -38.48 -21.07 -8.04
N GLU A 374 -39.47 -20.72 -8.84
CA GLU A 374 -40.25 -21.66 -9.64
C GLU A 374 -39.41 -22.15 -10.82
N LEU A 375 -38.77 -21.23 -11.55
CA LEU A 375 -37.88 -21.53 -12.68
C LEU A 375 -36.54 -22.12 -12.27
N CYS A 376 -36.07 -21.90 -11.03
CA CYS A 376 -34.76 -22.38 -10.60
C CYS A 376 -34.70 -23.91 -10.55
N SER A 377 -33.72 -24.52 -11.21
CA SER A 377 -33.52 -25.99 -11.19
C SER A 377 -32.66 -26.48 -10.03
N GLY A 378 -32.05 -25.60 -9.23
CA GLY A 378 -31.17 -25.99 -8.13
C GLY A 378 -29.81 -26.56 -8.53
N CYS A 379 -29.39 -26.40 -9.80
CA CYS A 379 -28.17 -27.03 -10.35
C CYS A 379 -26.83 -26.53 -9.77
N GLY A 380 -26.80 -25.39 -9.07
CA GLY A 380 -25.58 -24.87 -8.44
C GLY A 380 -24.57 -24.18 -9.37
N ILE A 381 -24.81 -24.07 -10.69
CA ILE A 381 -23.88 -23.39 -11.63
C ILE A 381 -23.54 -21.96 -11.17
N CYS A 382 -24.54 -21.25 -10.65
CA CYS A 382 -24.37 -19.91 -10.11
C CYS A 382 -23.42 -19.81 -8.90
N VAL A 383 -23.31 -20.87 -8.10
CA VAL A 383 -22.35 -20.97 -6.99
C VAL A 383 -20.94 -21.06 -7.56
N THR A 384 -20.75 -21.91 -8.58
CA THR A 384 -19.47 -22.07 -9.29
C THR A 384 -19.07 -20.81 -10.08
N ALA A 385 -20.04 -20.09 -10.64
CA ALA A 385 -19.81 -18.84 -11.36
C ALA A 385 -19.50 -17.65 -10.44
N CYS A 386 -19.76 -17.78 -9.13
CA CYS A 386 -19.57 -16.67 -8.20
C CYS A 386 -18.12 -16.60 -7.69
N ASN A 387 -17.37 -15.61 -8.18
CA ASN A 387 -15.99 -15.35 -7.74
C ASN A 387 -15.86 -14.86 -6.29
N TYR A 388 -16.97 -14.51 -5.66
CA TYR A 388 -17.03 -13.88 -4.34
C TYR A 388 -17.70 -14.77 -3.29
N GLY A 389 -18.14 -15.98 -3.65
CA GLY A 389 -18.81 -16.90 -2.73
C GLY A 389 -20.12 -16.37 -2.15
N THR A 390 -20.81 -15.49 -2.86
CA THR A 390 -22.06 -14.85 -2.38
C THR A 390 -23.32 -15.58 -2.83
N ALA A 391 -23.19 -16.51 -3.79
CA ALA A 391 -24.27 -17.36 -4.27
C ALA A 391 -24.19 -18.73 -3.59
N ASP A 392 -25.34 -19.23 -3.14
CA ASP A 392 -25.47 -20.53 -2.47
C ASP A 392 -26.77 -21.24 -2.91
N LEU A 393 -26.97 -22.47 -2.45
CA LEU A 393 -28.23 -23.21 -2.57
C LEU A 393 -28.92 -23.31 -1.20
N ARG A 394 -30.22 -23.02 -1.17
CA ARG A 394 -31.06 -23.16 0.02
C ARG A 394 -32.20 -24.12 -0.26
N GLU A 395 -32.64 -24.82 0.76
CA GLU A 395 -33.82 -25.68 0.68
C GLU A 395 -35.07 -24.85 0.98
N VAL A 396 -36.05 -24.93 0.09
CA VAL A 396 -37.37 -24.31 0.24
C VAL A 396 -38.46 -25.40 0.21
N PRO A 397 -39.50 -25.28 1.04
CA PRO A 397 -40.60 -26.23 1.04
C PRO A 397 -41.41 -26.13 -0.25
N VAL A 398 -41.85 -27.29 -0.76
CA VAL A 398 -42.73 -27.40 -1.93
C VAL A 398 -44.12 -27.74 -1.45
N TYR A 399 -45.11 -26.93 -1.84
CA TYR A 399 -46.51 -27.15 -1.49
C TYR A 399 -47.31 -27.67 -2.69
N PHE A 400 -48.14 -28.69 -2.46
CA PHE A 400 -49.13 -29.16 -3.42
C PHE A 400 -50.48 -29.26 -2.71
N GLU A 401 -51.52 -28.63 -3.26
CA GLU A 401 -52.85 -28.51 -2.65
C GLU A 401 -52.83 -28.05 -1.17
N GLY A 402 -51.93 -27.12 -0.85
CA GLY A 402 -51.79 -26.57 0.51
C GLY A 402 -51.07 -27.48 1.52
N ARG A 403 -50.52 -28.62 1.09
CA ARG A 403 -49.70 -29.51 1.91
C ARG A 403 -48.24 -29.48 1.47
N GLU A 404 -47.32 -29.46 2.42
CA GLU A 404 -45.89 -29.60 2.14
C GLU A 404 -45.62 -31.03 1.66
N VAL A 405 -45.13 -31.16 0.42
CA VAL A 405 -44.86 -32.45 -0.23
C VAL A 405 -43.37 -32.76 -0.39
N GLY A 406 -42.49 -31.84 0.02
CA GLY A 406 -41.05 -32.04 0.02
C GLY A 406 -40.27 -30.73 0.07
N VAL A 407 -38.96 -30.81 -0.20
CA VAL A 407 -38.08 -29.65 -0.31
C VAL A 407 -37.41 -29.59 -1.69
N LYS A 408 -37.25 -28.38 -2.22
CA LYS A 408 -36.52 -28.10 -3.45
C LYS A 408 -35.31 -27.25 -3.11
N LYS A 409 -34.17 -27.50 -3.77
CA LYS A 409 -33.02 -26.60 -3.69
C LYS A 409 -33.19 -25.47 -4.69
N VAL A 410 -33.19 -24.23 -4.19
CA VAL A 410 -33.22 -23.02 -5.01
C VAL A 410 -31.97 -22.21 -4.75
N SER A 411 -31.58 -21.43 -5.76
CA SER A 411 -30.44 -20.56 -5.61
C SER A 411 -30.76 -19.37 -4.72
N TYR A 412 -29.80 -18.96 -3.90
CA TYR A 412 -29.85 -17.77 -3.10
C TYR A 412 -28.60 -16.90 -3.36
N THR A 413 -28.73 -15.59 -3.17
CA THR A 413 -27.60 -14.66 -3.19
C THR A 413 -27.68 -13.72 -2.02
N ASP A 414 -26.58 -13.56 -1.28
CA ASP A 414 -26.49 -12.56 -0.22
C ASP A 414 -26.42 -11.15 -0.84
N PRO A 415 -27.44 -10.29 -0.63
CA PRO A 415 -27.50 -8.96 -1.25
C PRO A 415 -26.48 -7.98 -0.66
N LEU A 416 -26.00 -8.20 0.57
CA LEU A 416 -25.01 -7.34 1.21
C LEU A 416 -23.62 -7.63 0.64
N LEU A 417 -23.32 -8.91 0.43
CA LEU A 417 -22.02 -9.35 -0.07
C LEU A 417 -21.91 -9.32 -1.60
N CYS A 418 -23.03 -9.45 -2.32
CA CYS A 418 -23.07 -9.45 -3.79
C CYS A 418 -22.44 -8.19 -4.40
N LYS A 419 -21.68 -8.37 -5.49
CA LYS A 419 -20.99 -7.29 -6.21
C LYS A 419 -21.72 -6.82 -7.46
N ALA A 420 -22.91 -7.37 -7.72
CA ALA A 420 -23.73 -7.00 -8.86
C ALA A 420 -23.06 -7.17 -10.24
N CYS A 421 -22.09 -8.09 -10.38
CA CYS A 421 -21.37 -8.28 -11.64
C CYS A 421 -22.20 -8.96 -12.74
N GLY A 422 -23.28 -9.67 -12.37
CA GLY A 422 -24.19 -10.37 -13.28
C GLY A 422 -23.66 -11.65 -13.93
N MET A 423 -22.45 -12.11 -13.61
CA MET A 423 -21.89 -13.34 -14.21
C MET A 423 -22.73 -14.59 -13.92
N CYS A 424 -23.34 -14.67 -12.74
CA CYS A 424 -24.25 -15.77 -12.38
C CYS A 424 -25.60 -15.72 -13.11
N VAL A 425 -25.99 -14.54 -13.63
CA VAL A 425 -27.17 -14.37 -14.48
C VAL A 425 -26.89 -14.96 -15.86
N ALA A 426 -25.80 -14.54 -16.50
CA ALA A 426 -25.37 -15.06 -17.81
C ALA A 426 -24.89 -16.54 -17.79
N ALA A 427 -24.72 -17.13 -16.61
CA ALA A 427 -24.41 -18.55 -16.46
C ALA A 427 -25.66 -19.40 -16.12
N CYS A 428 -26.82 -18.78 -15.90
CA CYS A 428 -28.03 -19.48 -15.47
C CYS A 428 -28.72 -20.17 -16.66
N PRO A 429 -28.71 -21.52 -16.74
CA PRO A 429 -29.29 -22.21 -17.90
C PRO A 429 -30.82 -22.15 -17.94
N SER A 430 -31.48 -21.97 -16.78
CA SER A 430 -32.94 -21.92 -16.68
C SER A 430 -33.50 -20.50 -16.80
N GLY A 431 -32.65 -19.48 -16.97
CA GLY A 431 -33.07 -18.08 -16.96
C GLY A 431 -33.64 -17.60 -15.61
N ALA A 432 -33.52 -18.38 -14.55
CA ALA A 432 -34.14 -18.10 -13.25
C ALA A 432 -33.47 -16.98 -12.45
N ARG A 433 -32.45 -16.30 -12.98
CA ARG A 433 -31.70 -15.25 -12.27
C ARG A 433 -31.73 -13.97 -13.08
N GLU A 434 -32.01 -12.85 -12.41
CA GLU A 434 -32.11 -11.53 -13.04
C GLU A 434 -31.36 -10.48 -12.23
N ILE A 435 -30.93 -9.40 -12.88
CA ILE A 435 -30.29 -8.25 -12.24
C ILE A 435 -30.78 -6.95 -12.89
N THR A 436 -31.19 -5.97 -12.09
CA THR A 436 -31.64 -4.64 -12.57
C THR A 436 -30.44 -3.68 -12.66
N PRO A 437 -30.45 -2.57 -13.42
CA PRO A 437 -31.13 -2.49 -14.69
C PRO A 437 -30.68 -3.64 -15.60
N ASP A 438 -31.69 -4.29 -16.16
CA ASP A 438 -31.54 -5.45 -17.00
C ASP A 438 -30.91 -5.04 -18.35
N ILE A 439 -29.86 -5.76 -18.79
CA ILE A 439 -29.29 -5.56 -20.13
C ILE A 439 -30.38 -5.83 -21.16
N SER A 440 -31.18 -6.88 -20.94
CA SER A 440 -32.21 -7.33 -21.85
C SER A 440 -33.20 -6.19 -22.14
N ALA A 441 -33.56 -5.40 -21.14
CA ALA A 441 -34.42 -4.23 -21.30
C ALA A 441 -33.79 -3.11 -22.16
N GLN A 442 -32.47 -2.91 -22.08
CA GLN A 442 -31.76 -1.96 -22.95
C GLN A 442 -31.59 -2.52 -24.37
N ALA A 443 -31.28 -3.82 -24.51
CA ALA A 443 -31.17 -4.50 -25.80
C ALA A 443 -32.51 -4.56 -26.55
N GLN A 444 -33.64 -4.59 -25.84
CA GLN A 444 -34.97 -4.48 -26.45
C GLN A 444 -35.24 -3.11 -27.08
N GLN A 445 -34.54 -2.06 -26.64
CA GLN A 445 -34.64 -0.69 -27.17
C GLN A 445 -33.77 -0.46 -28.41
N ILE A 446 -33.02 -1.46 -28.87
CA ILE A 446 -32.26 -1.39 -30.12
C ILE A 446 -33.24 -1.12 -31.28
N GLU A 447 -33.07 0.02 -31.96
CA GLU A 447 -33.86 0.38 -33.15
C GLU A 447 -33.77 -0.70 -34.24
N GLU A 448 -34.75 -0.83 -35.12
CA GLU A 448 -34.65 -1.80 -36.23
C GLU A 448 -33.77 -1.26 -37.36
N GLY A 449 -32.88 -2.10 -37.90
CA GLY A 449 -32.06 -1.73 -39.07
C GLY A 449 -30.55 -2.02 -38.93
N PRO A 450 -29.76 -1.68 -39.97
CA PRO A 450 -28.32 -1.96 -40.02
C PRO A 450 -27.50 -1.12 -39.02
N GLY A 451 -26.25 -1.50 -38.80
CA GLY A 451 -25.31 -0.83 -37.89
C GLY A 451 -24.72 -1.73 -36.82
N ILE A 452 -23.80 -1.19 -36.02
CA ILE A 452 -23.05 -1.93 -34.99
C ILE A 452 -23.62 -1.68 -33.60
N VAL A 453 -23.89 -2.73 -32.83
CA VAL A 453 -24.25 -2.63 -31.41
C VAL A 453 -23.01 -2.89 -30.55
N CYS A 454 -22.73 -2.00 -29.61
CA CYS A 454 -21.55 -2.07 -28.76
C CYS A 454 -21.94 -2.27 -27.29
N PHE A 455 -21.58 -3.40 -26.69
CA PHE A 455 -21.62 -3.57 -25.24
C PHE A 455 -20.31 -3.07 -24.64
N VAL A 456 -20.35 -2.20 -23.62
CA VAL A 456 -19.14 -1.56 -23.07
C VAL A 456 -19.02 -1.73 -21.57
N CYS A 457 -17.88 -2.26 -21.09
CA CYS A 457 -17.61 -2.37 -19.65
C CYS A 457 -17.46 -0.98 -19.02
N GLN A 458 -18.27 -0.64 -18.03
CA GLN A 458 -18.20 0.64 -17.32
C GLN A 458 -16.89 0.85 -16.54
N PHE A 459 -16.16 -0.20 -16.17
CA PHE A 459 -14.86 -0.05 -15.49
C PHE A 459 -13.69 0.18 -16.46
N GLY A 460 -13.76 -0.36 -17.68
CA GLY A 460 -12.71 -0.19 -18.70
C GLY A 460 -12.95 1.00 -19.62
N TRP A 461 -14.22 1.31 -19.89
CA TRP A 461 -14.68 2.18 -20.97
C TRP A 461 -15.78 3.16 -20.50
N ALA A 462 -15.77 3.56 -19.22
CA ALA A 462 -16.79 4.42 -18.59
C ALA A 462 -17.17 5.65 -19.44
N TYR A 463 -16.16 6.32 -19.99
CA TYR A 463 -16.31 7.53 -20.81
C TYR A 463 -17.17 7.31 -22.06
N ALA A 464 -17.31 6.07 -22.54
CA ALA A 464 -18.11 5.75 -23.72
C ALA A 464 -19.60 5.99 -23.48
N ALA A 465 -20.07 5.91 -22.24
CA ALA A 465 -21.44 6.27 -21.87
C ALA A 465 -21.68 7.79 -21.86
N GLU A 466 -20.62 8.59 -21.76
CA GLU A 466 -20.68 10.06 -21.68
C GLU A 466 -20.44 10.73 -23.04
N LYS A 467 -19.76 10.06 -23.99
CA LYS A 467 -19.55 10.58 -25.34
C LYS A 467 -20.81 10.44 -26.20
N ILE A 468 -21.25 11.55 -26.80
CA ILE A 468 -22.57 11.69 -27.44
C ILE A 468 -22.66 11.03 -28.83
N ALA A 469 -21.55 10.68 -29.50
CA ALA A 469 -21.63 9.96 -30.78
C ALA A 469 -20.34 9.22 -31.14
N PHE A 470 -20.47 7.95 -31.54
CA PHE A 470 -19.45 7.22 -32.28
C PHE A 470 -19.97 6.94 -33.70
N GLN A 471 -19.13 7.10 -34.70
CA GLN A 471 -19.50 6.79 -36.09
C GLN A 471 -19.63 5.28 -36.28
N ASN A 472 -20.56 4.87 -37.16
CA ASN A 472 -20.89 3.47 -37.47
C ASN A 472 -21.50 2.67 -36.30
N VAL A 473 -21.81 3.33 -35.18
CA VAL A 473 -22.47 2.70 -34.03
C VAL A 473 -23.95 3.02 -34.04
N LYS A 474 -24.75 1.97 -33.93
CA LYS A 474 -26.20 2.03 -33.80
C LYS A 474 -26.62 2.29 -32.35
N MET A 475 -25.99 1.59 -31.42
CA MET A 475 -26.27 1.74 -29.99
C MET A 475 -25.06 1.36 -29.15
N ILE A 476 -24.83 2.10 -28.07
CA ILE A 476 -23.89 1.74 -27.00
C ILE A 476 -24.69 1.33 -25.79
N ILE A 477 -24.43 0.11 -25.31
CA ILE A 477 -25.08 -0.48 -24.14
C ILE A 477 -24.03 -0.59 -23.03
N PRO A 478 -24.00 0.35 -22.09
CA PRO A 478 -23.08 0.28 -20.97
C PRO A 478 -23.47 -0.84 -20.02
N VAL A 479 -22.49 -1.68 -19.67
CA VAL A 479 -22.67 -2.79 -18.76
C VAL A 479 -21.68 -2.70 -17.61
N VAL A 480 -22.14 -3.03 -16.41
CA VAL A 480 -21.28 -3.11 -15.22
C VAL A 480 -20.10 -4.04 -15.48
N CYS A 481 -20.33 -5.17 -16.13
CA CYS A 481 -19.31 -6.12 -16.56
C CYS A 481 -19.67 -6.69 -17.92
N ILE A 482 -18.69 -6.94 -18.78
CA ILE A 482 -18.93 -7.66 -20.04
C ILE A 482 -19.24 -9.14 -19.80
N GLY A 483 -18.77 -9.72 -18.69
CA GLY A 483 -19.10 -11.09 -18.27
C GLY A 483 -20.59 -11.37 -18.07
N ARG A 484 -21.42 -10.33 -17.86
CA ARG A 484 -22.89 -10.48 -17.77
C ARG A 484 -23.63 -10.45 -19.11
N VAL A 485 -22.96 -10.12 -20.21
CA VAL A 485 -23.59 -10.15 -21.55
C VAL A 485 -23.79 -11.61 -21.95
N ASP A 486 -25.05 -12.04 -22.04
CA ASP A 486 -25.41 -13.39 -22.42
C ASP A 486 -25.42 -13.56 -23.96
N ALA A 487 -25.40 -14.81 -24.43
CA ALA A 487 -25.53 -15.08 -25.86
C ALA A 487 -26.87 -14.58 -26.42
N SER A 488 -27.95 -14.65 -25.63
CA SER A 488 -29.27 -14.14 -26.01
C SER A 488 -29.27 -12.62 -26.24
N ASP A 489 -28.51 -11.83 -25.47
CA ASP A 489 -28.36 -10.39 -25.68
C ASP A 489 -27.73 -10.08 -27.04
N ILE A 490 -26.71 -10.85 -27.43
CA ILE A 490 -26.01 -10.71 -28.70
C ILE A 490 -26.94 -11.11 -29.87
N LEU A 491 -27.64 -12.24 -29.72
CA LEU A 491 -28.59 -12.71 -30.73
C LEU A 491 -29.77 -11.75 -30.92
N MET A 492 -30.24 -11.09 -29.84
CA MET A 492 -31.27 -10.07 -29.93
C MET A 492 -30.84 -8.89 -30.81
N ALA A 493 -29.58 -8.47 -30.74
CA ALA A 493 -29.07 -7.41 -31.61
C ALA A 493 -29.14 -7.80 -33.10
N PHE A 494 -28.85 -9.07 -33.44
CA PHE A 494 -29.02 -9.58 -34.81
C PHE A 494 -30.50 -9.70 -35.21
N ALA A 495 -31.36 -10.15 -34.30
CA ALA A 495 -32.81 -10.19 -34.54
C ALA A 495 -33.40 -8.80 -34.83
N LYS A 496 -32.79 -7.74 -34.29
CA LYS A 496 -33.09 -6.32 -34.59
C LYS A 496 -32.40 -5.77 -35.85
N GLY A 497 -31.73 -6.62 -36.62
CA GLY A 497 -31.17 -6.31 -37.94
C GLY A 497 -29.76 -5.70 -37.94
N SER A 498 -29.03 -5.74 -36.82
CA SER A 498 -27.67 -5.19 -36.72
C SER A 498 -26.68 -5.97 -37.59
N ASP A 499 -25.71 -5.28 -38.19
CA ASP A 499 -24.70 -5.90 -39.08
C ASP A 499 -23.59 -6.62 -38.31
N GLY A 500 -23.35 -6.19 -37.07
CA GLY A 500 -22.38 -6.80 -36.16
C GLY A 500 -22.51 -6.30 -34.72
N VAL A 501 -21.86 -7.02 -33.82
CA VAL A 501 -21.88 -6.76 -32.37
C VAL A 501 -20.44 -6.73 -31.84
N MET A 502 -20.10 -5.67 -31.12
CA MET A 502 -18.81 -5.53 -30.45
C MET A 502 -18.97 -5.56 -28.93
N LEU A 503 -18.08 -6.24 -28.24
CA LEU A 503 -17.99 -6.28 -26.78
C LEU A 503 -16.66 -5.67 -26.34
N PHE A 504 -16.70 -4.54 -25.62
CA PHE A 504 -15.52 -3.86 -25.09
C PHE A 504 -15.27 -4.24 -23.63
N ALA A 505 -14.44 -5.27 -23.44
CA ALA A 505 -14.03 -5.79 -22.15
C ALA A 505 -12.83 -5.04 -21.57
N CYS A 506 -12.54 -5.26 -20.29
CA CYS A 506 -11.28 -4.82 -19.68
C CYS A 506 -10.08 -5.52 -20.35
N GLY A 507 -8.87 -4.97 -20.18
CA GLY A 507 -7.63 -5.65 -20.54
C GLY A 507 -7.47 -6.98 -19.80
N HIS A 508 -6.78 -7.94 -20.41
CA HIS A 508 -6.56 -9.24 -19.80
C HIS A 508 -5.77 -9.11 -18.49
N GLY A 509 -6.33 -9.66 -17.41
CA GLY A 509 -5.79 -9.50 -16.04
C GLY A 509 -6.12 -8.17 -15.37
N ASP A 510 -6.83 -7.26 -16.06
CA ASP A 510 -7.32 -5.96 -15.58
C ASP A 510 -8.84 -5.99 -15.31
N CYS A 511 -9.44 -7.18 -15.16
CA CYS A 511 -10.87 -7.29 -14.93
C CYS A 511 -11.24 -6.86 -13.51
N HIS A 512 -12.17 -5.92 -13.39
CA HIS A 512 -12.71 -5.49 -12.09
C HIS A 512 -13.32 -6.67 -11.31
N PHE A 513 -13.98 -7.60 -12.01
CA PHE A 513 -14.69 -8.74 -11.43
C PHE A 513 -13.93 -10.08 -11.47
N GLN A 514 -12.59 -10.01 -11.47
CA GLN A 514 -11.63 -11.12 -11.55
C GLN A 514 -11.45 -11.73 -12.94
N ASP A 515 -12.50 -12.29 -13.55
CA ASP A 515 -12.41 -13.05 -14.83
C ASP A 515 -13.57 -12.80 -15.80
N GLY A 516 -14.33 -11.71 -15.61
CA GLY A 516 -15.50 -11.41 -16.44
C GLY A 516 -15.19 -11.19 -17.93
N ASP A 517 -13.99 -10.69 -18.25
CA ASP A 517 -13.49 -10.59 -19.64
C ASP A 517 -13.27 -11.98 -20.26
N GLU A 518 -12.64 -12.89 -19.52
CA GLU A 518 -12.38 -14.26 -19.96
C GLU A 518 -13.66 -15.08 -20.11
N GLU A 519 -14.60 -14.97 -19.17
CA GLU A 519 -15.89 -15.66 -19.29
C GLU A 519 -16.70 -15.17 -20.50
N ALA A 520 -16.70 -13.86 -20.77
CA ALA A 520 -17.33 -13.33 -21.98
C ALA A 520 -16.61 -13.78 -23.25
N ARG A 521 -15.28 -13.82 -23.24
CA ARG A 521 -14.48 -14.28 -24.38
C ARG A 521 -14.77 -15.74 -24.72
N LYS A 522 -14.84 -16.62 -23.72
CA LYS A 522 -15.25 -18.02 -23.90
C LYS A 522 -16.65 -18.11 -24.53
N ARG A 523 -17.60 -17.31 -24.03
CA ARG A 523 -18.97 -17.25 -24.56
C ARG A 523 -19.02 -16.77 -26.01
N VAL A 524 -18.28 -15.72 -26.35
CA VAL A 524 -18.18 -15.21 -27.74
C VAL A 524 -17.56 -16.26 -28.67
N LEU A 525 -16.49 -16.94 -28.25
CA LEU A 525 -15.88 -18.02 -29.04
C LEU A 525 -16.84 -19.20 -29.28
N MET A 526 -17.66 -19.56 -28.29
CA MET A 526 -18.70 -20.57 -28.46
C MET A 526 -19.80 -20.08 -29.41
N LEU A 527 -20.27 -18.85 -29.22
CA LEU A 527 -21.32 -18.24 -30.04
C LEU A 527 -20.89 -18.12 -31.51
N GLN A 528 -19.64 -17.73 -31.78
CA GLN A 528 -19.07 -17.65 -33.13
C GLN A 528 -19.18 -18.98 -33.90
N ARG A 529 -19.08 -20.13 -33.22
CA ARG A 529 -19.27 -21.45 -33.85
C ARG A 529 -20.73 -21.75 -34.15
N VAL A 530 -21.63 -21.28 -33.29
CA VAL A 530 -23.08 -21.49 -33.42
C VAL A 530 -23.69 -20.55 -34.45
N LEU A 531 -23.17 -19.33 -34.59
CA LEU A 531 -23.67 -18.33 -35.55
C LEU A 531 -23.62 -18.81 -37.00
N GLU A 532 -22.59 -19.59 -37.35
CA GLU A 532 -22.45 -20.17 -38.69
C GLU A 532 -23.64 -21.09 -39.03
N ASP A 533 -24.19 -21.82 -38.05
CA ASP A 533 -25.38 -22.68 -38.21
C ASP A 533 -26.67 -21.86 -38.41
N PHE A 534 -26.71 -20.62 -37.92
CA PHE A 534 -27.81 -19.67 -38.12
C PHE A 534 -27.63 -18.79 -39.36
N GLY A 535 -26.60 -19.04 -40.19
CA GLY A 535 -26.36 -18.30 -41.43
C GLY A 535 -25.63 -16.96 -41.25
N TYR A 536 -25.08 -16.69 -40.07
CA TYR A 536 -24.28 -15.50 -39.79
C TYR A 536 -22.78 -15.83 -39.83
N GLU A 537 -21.99 -14.98 -40.49
CA GLU A 537 -20.54 -15.08 -40.45
C GLU A 537 -20.02 -14.79 -39.03
N LYS A 538 -19.14 -15.65 -38.50
CA LYS A 538 -18.57 -15.52 -37.13
C LYS A 538 -17.88 -14.18 -36.89
N GLU A 539 -17.33 -13.57 -37.94
CA GLU A 539 -16.65 -12.28 -37.92
C GLU A 539 -17.61 -11.12 -37.60
N ARG A 540 -18.92 -11.34 -37.55
CA ARG A 540 -19.92 -10.34 -37.14
C ARG A 540 -20.01 -10.14 -35.62
N VAL A 541 -19.31 -10.93 -34.82
CA VAL A 541 -19.18 -10.70 -33.37
C VAL A 541 -17.71 -10.60 -33.00
N GLU A 542 -17.34 -9.52 -32.30
CA GLU A 542 -15.98 -9.29 -31.84
C GLU A 542 -15.95 -8.89 -30.37
N ILE A 543 -14.97 -9.42 -29.63
CA ILE A 543 -14.65 -8.99 -28.27
C ILE A 543 -13.27 -8.34 -28.27
N VAL A 544 -13.22 -7.09 -27.79
CA VAL A 544 -12.00 -6.32 -27.60
C VAL A 544 -11.66 -6.34 -26.11
N ALA A 545 -10.53 -6.94 -25.76
CA ALA A 545 -9.98 -6.91 -24.40
C ALA A 545 -8.79 -5.93 -24.38
N ALA A 546 -9.05 -4.67 -24.04
CA ALA A 546 -8.04 -3.62 -24.02
C ALA A 546 -8.36 -2.54 -22.98
N ILE A 547 -7.42 -1.61 -22.81
CA ILE A 547 -7.60 -0.39 -22.04
C ILE A 547 -7.43 0.82 -22.98
N ASP A 548 -8.28 1.82 -22.79
CA ASP A 548 -8.24 3.08 -23.55
C ASP A 548 -8.45 4.26 -22.59
N PRO A 549 -7.44 4.60 -21.77
CA PRO A 549 -7.57 5.64 -20.74
C PRO A 549 -7.80 7.04 -21.32
N GLU A 550 -7.30 7.31 -22.53
CA GLU A 550 -7.46 8.59 -23.24
C GLU A 550 -8.78 8.65 -24.05
N GLY A 551 -9.40 7.50 -24.28
CA GLY A 551 -10.66 7.38 -25.01
C GLY A 551 -10.55 7.70 -26.50
N GLU A 552 -9.36 7.50 -27.08
CA GLU A 552 -9.04 7.82 -28.47
C GLU A 552 -9.06 6.59 -29.39
N ARG A 553 -8.90 5.39 -28.84
CA ARG A 553 -8.74 4.15 -29.61
C ARG A 553 -10.08 3.54 -30.02
N MET A 554 -11.12 3.73 -29.21
CA MET A 554 -12.42 3.08 -29.41
C MET A 554 -13.00 3.33 -30.82
N GLN A 555 -12.98 4.58 -31.31
CA GLN A 555 -13.50 4.90 -32.64
C GLN A 555 -12.71 4.21 -33.77
N GLY A 556 -11.38 4.12 -33.63
CA GLY A 556 -10.53 3.43 -34.59
C GLY A 556 -10.85 1.93 -34.66
N LEU A 557 -11.10 1.29 -33.51
CA LEU A 557 -11.50 -0.12 -33.43
C LEU A 557 -12.87 -0.36 -34.07
N ILE A 558 -13.84 0.51 -33.81
CA ILE A 558 -15.17 0.45 -34.43
C ILE A 558 -15.07 0.61 -35.94
N ASN A 559 -14.29 1.57 -36.43
CA ASN A 559 -14.11 1.79 -37.86
C ASN A 559 -13.49 0.59 -38.56
N ALA A 560 -12.44 0.00 -37.95
CA ALA A 560 -11.82 -1.21 -38.47
C ALA A 560 -12.79 -2.41 -38.51
N PHE A 561 -13.69 -2.51 -37.53
CA PHE A 561 -14.75 -3.53 -37.53
C PHE A 561 -15.79 -3.26 -38.62
N ALA A 562 -16.25 -2.00 -38.76
CA ALA A 562 -17.18 -1.59 -39.80
C ALA A 562 -16.65 -1.83 -41.22
N ASP A 563 -15.35 -1.65 -41.45
CA ASP A 563 -14.70 -1.98 -42.73
C ASP A 563 -14.74 -3.49 -43.02
N ARG A 564 -14.50 -4.34 -42.00
CA ARG A 564 -14.62 -5.80 -42.14
C ARG A 564 -16.07 -6.22 -42.45
N LEU A 565 -17.06 -5.65 -41.76
CA LEU A 565 -18.47 -5.94 -42.02
C LEU A 565 -18.88 -5.55 -43.45
N ARG A 566 -18.40 -4.40 -43.95
CA ARG A 566 -18.64 -3.98 -45.34
C ARG A 566 -18.09 -4.97 -46.36
N ALA A 567 -16.94 -5.60 -46.07
CA ALA A 567 -16.37 -6.63 -46.94
C ALA A 567 -17.17 -7.94 -46.95
N LEU A 568 -17.84 -8.28 -45.83
CA LEU A 568 -18.74 -9.45 -45.73
C LEU A 568 -20.08 -9.21 -46.45
N GLY A 569 -20.48 -7.94 -46.61
CA GLY A 569 -21.80 -7.57 -47.13
C GLY A 569 -22.90 -7.64 -46.06
N PRO A 570 -24.16 -7.40 -46.45
CA PRO A 570 -25.28 -7.43 -45.50
C PRO A 570 -25.47 -8.83 -44.90
N ALA A 571 -25.86 -8.89 -43.63
CA ALA A 571 -26.17 -10.16 -42.98
C ALA A 571 -27.29 -10.90 -43.75
N LYS A 572 -27.11 -12.20 -43.98
CA LYS A 572 -28.14 -13.05 -44.60
C LYS A 572 -29.25 -13.24 -43.57
N ARG A 573 -30.40 -12.61 -43.83
CA ARG A 573 -31.55 -12.60 -42.94
C ARG A 573 -32.40 -13.85 -43.07
#